data_AF-A0A6B3G8I5-F1
#
_entry.id   AF-A0A6B3G8I5-F1
#
_cell.length_a   1.000
_cell.length_b   1.000
_cell.length_c   1.000
_cell.angle_alpha   90.00
_cell.angle_beta   90.00
_cell.angle_gamma   90.00
#
_symmetry.space_group_name_H-M   'P 1'
#
loop_
_entity.id
_entity.type
_entity.pdbx_description
1 polymer ?
#
loop_
_entity_poly.entity_id
_entity_poly.type
_entity_poly.pdbx_seq_one_letter_code
_entity_poly.pdbx_strand_id
1 'polypeptide(L)'
;MLSVAVVGSGPSGVYTAQALLQQSLVPDVRVHVLDRLPTPYGLVRYGVAPDHEKIKSLQNSLRAVLEDERVTFVGNVGVGGADGVSPARLAEL
;
A
#
# COMPACT_ATOMS: atom_id res chain seq x y z
N MET A 1 -8.75 -12.13 -13.53
CA MET A 1 -7.94 -11.08 -12.89
C MET A 1 -8.62 -10.68 -11.60
N LEU A 2 -7.93 -10.80 -10.46
CA LEU A 2 -8.42 -10.37 -9.15
C LEU A 2 -7.78 -9.02 -8.80
N SER A 3 -8.60 -7.97 -8.68
CA SER A 3 -8.16 -6.68 -8.17
C SER A 3 -8.35 -6.61 -6.66
N VAL A 4 -7.32 -6.17 -5.93
CA VAL A 4 -7.38 -6.00 -4.47
C VAL A 4 -7.02 -4.56 -4.11
N ALA A 5 -7.90 -3.88 -3.38
CA ALA A 5 -7.61 -2.59 -2.77
C ALA A 5 -7.05 -2.79 -1.35
N VAL A 6 -5.83 -2.32 -1.11
CA VAL A 6 -5.21 -2.25 0.22
C VAL A 6 -5.28 -0.81 0.70
N VAL A 7 -5.94 -0.59 1.83
CA VAL A 7 -6.11 0.75 2.42
C VAL A 7 -5.04 0.98 3.49
N GLY A 8 -4.09 1.86 3.20
CA GLY A 8 -2.93 2.21 3.99
C GLY A 8 -1.62 1.69 3.38
N SER A 9 -0.63 2.58 3.25
CA SER A 9 0.68 2.27 2.65
C SER A 9 1.82 2.11 3.65
N GLY A 10 1.48 1.88 4.92
CA GLY A 10 2.45 1.49 5.95
C GLY A 10 3.00 0.07 5.74
N PRO A 11 3.89 -0.43 6.62
CA PRO A 11 4.48 -1.76 6.50
C PRO A 11 3.45 -2.87 6.34
N SER A 12 2.37 -2.86 7.13
CA SER A 12 1.33 -3.89 7.04
C SER A 12 0.70 -3.93 5.65
N GLY A 13 0.27 -2.79 5.12
CA GLY A 13 -0.37 -2.73 3.80
C GLY A 13 0.56 -3.16 2.67
N VAL A 14 1.81 -2.70 2.69
CA VAL A 14 2.79 -3.07 1.66
C VAL A 14 3.19 -4.55 1.77
N TYR A 15 3.34 -5.11 2.96
CA TYR A 15 3.58 -6.55 3.12
C TYR A 15 2.38 -7.39 2.70
N THR A 16 1.16 -6.92 2.93
CA THR A 16 -0.05 -7.56 2.38
C THR A 16 -0.02 -7.57 0.86
N ALA A 17 0.32 -6.45 0.22
CA ALA A 17 0.49 -6.39 -1.23
C ALA A 17 1.55 -7.39 -1.71
N GLN A 18 2.71 -7.45 -1.06
CA GLN A 18 3.76 -8.41 -1.38
C GLN A 18 3.25 -9.87 -1.30
N ALA A 19 2.57 -10.23 -0.22
CA ALA A 19 2.04 -11.58 -0.05
C ALA A 19 1.02 -11.96 -1.13
N LEU A 20 0.16 -11.02 -1.53
CA LEU A 20 -0.81 -11.21 -2.61
C LEU A 20 -0.16 -11.44 -3.99
N LEU A 21 1.01 -10.83 -4.22
CA LEU A 21 1.77 -11.00 -5.46
C LEU A 21 2.62 -12.27 -5.50
N GLN A 22 3.03 -12.78 -4.34
CA GLN A 22 3.91 -13.95 -4.19
C GLN A 22 3.15 -15.28 -4.08
N GLN A 23 1.89 -15.25 -3.67
CA GLN A 23 1.05 -16.46 -3.65
C GLN A 23 0.80 -17.01 -5.07
N SER A 24 0.53 -18.31 -5.16
CA SER A 24 0.30 -19.03 -6.43
C SER A 24 -1.10 -19.65 -6.56
N LEU A 25 -1.98 -19.46 -5.57
CA LEU A 25 -3.34 -20.00 -5.53
C LEU A 25 -4.28 -19.28 -6.49
N VAL A 26 -4.13 -17.96 -6.63
CA VAL A 26 -4.96 -17.12 -7.49
C VAL A 26 -4.07 -16.46 -8.54
N PRO A 27 -4.25 -16.75 -9.84
CA PRO A 27 -3.49 -16.09 -10.90
C PRO A 27 -3.99 -14.66 -11.14
N ASP A 28 -3.16 -13.86 -11.80
CA ASP A 28 -3.48 -12.50 -12.28
C ASP A 28 -4.03 -11.57 -11.18
N VAL A 29 -3.31 -11.47 -10.06
CA VAL A 29 -3.62 -10.52 -8.99
C VAL A 29 -3.00 -9.16 -9.29
N ARG A 30 -3.81 -8.10 -9.17
CA ARG A 30 -3.37 -6.70 -9.16
C ARG A 30 -3.72 -6.05 -7.84
N VAL A 31 -2.86 -5.16 -7.36
CA VAL A 31 -3.03 -4.52 -6.05
C VAL A 31 -3.00 -3.00 -6.18
N HIS A 32 -4.06 -2.35 -5.70
CA HIS A 32 -4.11 -0.90 -5.53
C HIS A 32 -3.82 -0.57 -4.07
N VAL A 33 -2.68 0.07 -3.80
CA VAL A 33 -2.33 0.53 -2.45
C VAL A 33 -2.73 1.99 -2.32
N LEU A 34 -3.75 2.25 -1.51
CA LEU A 34 -4.34 3.57 -1.30
C LEU A 34 -3.80 4.17 -0.01
N ASP A 35 -3.50 5.46 0.00
CA ASP A 35 -3.17 6.16 1.24
C ASP A 35 -3.81 7.54 1.29
N ARG A 36 -4.24 7.95 2.48
CA ARG A 36 -4.80 9.28 2.72
C ARG A 36 -3.73 10.37 2.60
N LEU A 37 -2.46 10.03 2.79
CA LEU A 37 -1.33 10.95 2.67
C LEU A 37 -0.72 10.86 1.27
N PRO A 38 -0.04 11.93 0.78
CA PRO A 38 0.54 11.95 -0.55
C PRO A 38 1.81 11.08 -0.68
N THR A 39 2.45 10.70 0.43
CA THR A 39 3.68 9.90 0.40
C THR A 39 3.54 8.63 1.23
N PRO A 40 4.10 7.50 0.75
CA PRO A 40 3.85 6.18 1.34
C PRO A 40 4.68 5.92 2.62
N TYR A 41 4.67 4.66 3.06
CA TYR A 41 5.48 4.06 4.13
C TYR A 41 4.96 4.27 5.56
N GLY A 42 3.91 5.06 5.74
CA GLY A 42 3.26 5.24 7.05
C GLY A 42 4.27 5.58 8.15
N LEU A 43 4.23 4.84 9.26
CA LEU A 43 5.11 5.10 10.41
C LEU A 43 6.60 4.92 10.12
N VAL A 44 7.00 4.19 9.08
CA VAL A 44 8.43 4.14 8.69
C VAL A 44 8.92 5.52 8.23
N ARG A 45 8.02 6.34 7.66
CA ARG A 45 8.30 7.73 7.29
C ARG A 45 8.02 8.70 8.43
N TYR A 46 6.86 8.56 9.08
CA TYR A 46 6.34 9.58 10.00
C TYR A 46 6.51 9.26 11.49
N GLY A 47 6.93 8.05 11.86
CA GLY A 47 7.03 7.60 13.25
C GLY A 47 8.45 7.22 13.66
N VAL A 48 9.20 6.53 12.81
CA VAL A 48 10.58 6.11 13.11
C VAL A 48 11.47 7.35 13.28
N ALA A 49 12.08 7.46 14.45
CA ALA A 49 12.95 8.58 14.80
C ALA A 49 14.08 8.79 13.78
N PRO A 50 14.52 10.03 13.54
CA PRO A 50 15.48 10.36 12.50
C PRO A 50 16.86 9.76 12.68
N ASP A 51 17.25 9.39 13.89
CA ASP A 51 18.51 8.72 14.24
C ASP A 51 18.46 7.19 14.10
N HIS A 52 17.27 6.60 13.84
CA HIS A 52 17.09 5.17 13.65
C HIS A 52 17.23 4.73 12.17
N GLU A 53 18.35 5.08 11.55
CA GLU A 53 18.63 4.83 10.13
C GLU A 53 18.45 3.38 9.70
N LYS A 54 18.83 2.42 10.56
CA LYS A 54 18.66 0.99 10.27
C LYS A 54 17.20 0.62 10.01
N ILE A 55 16.27 1.13 10.82
CA ILE A 55 14.84 0.85 10.66
C ILE A 55 14.28 1.66 9.48
N LYS A 56 14.76 2.89 9.26
CA LYS A 56 14.36 3.70 8.10
C LYS A 56 14.76 3.07 6.76
N SER A 57 15.83 2.29 6.72
CA SER A 57 16.26 1.58 5.50
C SER A 57 15.21 0.58 4.95
N LEU A 58 14.24 0.17 5.78
CA LEU A 58 13.09 -0.66 5.36
C LEU A 58 12.29 -0.02 4.21
N GLN A 59 12.33 1.30 4.06
CA GLN A 59 11.70 2.00 2.93
C GLN A 59 12.15 1.45 1.57
N ASN A 60 13.39 0.95 1.44
CA ASN A 60 13.89 0.38 0.20
C ASN A 60 13.17 -0.93 -0.17
N SER A 61 12.91 -1.79 0.82
CA SER A 61 12.13 -3.01 0.61
C SER A 61 10.67 -2.70 0.30
N LEU A 62 10.08 -1.74 1.01
CA LEU A 62 8.70 -1.32 0.74
C LEU A 62 8.57 -0.68 -0.65
N ARG A 63 9.56 0.12 -1.06
CA ARG A 63 9.67 0.69 -2.40
C ARG A 63 9.65 -0.38 -3.48
N ALA A 64 10.49 -1.41 -3.36
CA ALA A 64 10.56 -2.47 -4.36
C ALA A 64 9.20 -3.16 -4.58
N VAL A 65 8.38 -3.31 -3.53
CA VAL A 65 7.02 -3.84 -3.66
C VAL A 65 6.09 -2.86 -4.36
N LEU A 66 6.15 -1.56 -4.00
CA LEU A 66 5.30 -0.53 -4.61
C LEU A 66 5.66 -0.23 -6.08
N GLU A 67 6.87 -0.57 -6.50
CA GLU A 67 7.37 -0.42 -7.88
C GLU A 67 7.12 -1.67 -8.76
N ASP A 68 6.56 -2.76 -8.21
CA ASP A 68 6.10 -3.91 -9.01
C ASP A 68 4.99 -3.46 -9.97
N GLU A 69 5.07 -3.87 -11.24
CA GLU A 69 4.13 -3.46 -12.30
C GLU A 69 2.66 -3.85 -12.03
N ARG A 70 2.43 -4.82 -11.15
CA ARG A 70 1.11 -5.27 -10.72
C ARG A 70 0.58 -4.46 -9.54
N VAL A 71 1.36 -3.51 -9.02
CA VAL A 71 0.99 -2.62 -7.92
C VAL A 71 0.78 -1.21 -8.44
N THR A 72 -0.27 -0.56 -7.97
CA THR A 72 -0.50 0.86 -8.20
C THR A 72 -0.66 1.57 -6.86
N PHE A 73 0.25 2.49 -6.55
CA PHE A 73 0.11 3.38 -5.41
C PHE A 73 -0.72 4.61 -5.77
N VAL A 74 -1.73 4.94 -4.95
CA VAL A 74 -2.51 6.17 -5.08
C VAL A 74 -2.58 6.87 -3.73
N GLY A 75 -1.79 7.94 -3.59
CA GLY A 75 -1.82 8.80 -2.41
C GLY A 75 -2.94 9.84 -2.47
N ASN A 76 -3.13 10.55 -1.35
CA ASN A 76 -4.17 11.58 -1.21
C ASN A 76 -5.61 11.05 -1.43
N VAL A 77 -5.86 9.78 -1.08
CA VAL A 77 -7.16 9.13 -1.14
C VAL A 77 -7.60 8.73 0.27
N GLY A 78 -8.50 9.52 0.86
CA GLY A 78 -9.19 9.12 2.08
C GLY A 78 -10.23 8.05 1.77
N VAL A 79 -10.25 6.96 2.53
CA VAL A 79 -11.27 5.90 2.43
C VAL A 79 -12.17 5.96 3.66
N GLY A 80 -13.48 5.96 3.43
CA GLY A 80 -14.49 6.14 4.49
C GLY A 80 -14.59 7.58 4.99
N GLY A 81 -15.44 7.80 5.99
CA GLY A 81 -15.81 9.15 6.45
C GLY A 81 -16.79 9.84 5.49
N ALA A 82 -17.11 11.11 5.79
CA ALA A 82 -18.10 11.87 5.01
C ALA A 82 -17.61 12.20 3.59
N ASP A 83 -16.32 12.49 3.43
CA ASP A 83 -15.72 12.99 2.18
C ASP A 83 -14.79 11.98 1.49
N GLY A 84 -14.64 10.77 2.05
CA GLY A 84 -13.75 9.74 1.51
C GLY A 84 -14.42 8.80 0.53
N VAL A 85 -13.60 8.07 -0.22
CA VAL A 85 -14.05 7.03 -1.14
C VAL A 85 -14.76 5.92 -0.36
N SER A 86 -15.96 5.54 -0.81
CA SER A 86 -16.72 4.47 -0.18
C SER A 86 -16.11 3.09 -0.49
N PRO A 87 -16.26 2.09 0.40
CA PRO A 87 -15.83 0.73 0.11
C PRO A 87 -16.45 0.15 -1.17
N ALA A 88 -17.70 0.49 -1.47
CA ALA A 88 -18.37 0.07 -2.70
C ALA A 88 -17.66 0.58 -3.95
N ARG A 89 -17.21 1.85 -3.95
CA ARG A 89 -16.44 2.41 -5.06
C ARG A 89 -15.05 1.77 -5.21
N LEU A 90 -14.45 1.29 -4.12
CA LEU A 90 -13.18 0.56 -4.19
C LEU A 90 -13.31 -0.79 -4.88
N ALA A 91 -14.48 -1.42 -4.84
CA ALA A 91 -14.74 -2.69 -5.53
C ALA A 91 -14.78 -2.55 -7.06
N GLU A 92 -14.78 -1.31 -7.57
CA GLU A 92 -14.80 -1.00 -9.01
C GLU A 92 -13.40 -0.68 -9.57
N LEU A 93 -12.34 -0.76 -8.75
CA LEU A 93 -10.94 -0.65 -9.14
C LEU A 93 -10.44 -1.99 -9.75
#